data_AF-A0A850L3E8-F1
#
_entry.id   AF-A0A850L3E8-F1
#
_cell.length_a   1.000
_cell.length_b   1.000
_cell.length_c   1.000
_cell.angle_alpha   90.00
_cell.angle_beta   90.00
_cell.angle_gamma   90.00
#
_symmetry.space_group_name_H-M   'P 1'
#
loop_
_entity.id
_entity.type
_entity.pdbx_description
1 polymer ?
#
loop_
_entity_poly.entity_id
_entity_poly.type
_entity_poly.pdbx_seq_one_letter_code
_entity_poly.pdbx_strand_id
1 'polypeptide(L)'
;MENFKRRYSTSNDKVQTISTAVDECLKSNLRAKAQEIAKYYLKVSKSQLDLKKLINIHNYYKSIGCFDLAVESASALARFAEGSPQTLAYAGTELGALRIHNGAFDCFQKLKALAPNNAVAHFLLGTAANACNKVELAKLSLLKAIKLSPNFFPAYLSYSQLSKQSSNNNNIELLLKKVHPTQFESMRFINFALAKEFDDLNNVANAMQYLEVANRSVSERQPYYHEIELKTFNAIKKHFSSSVIDDLNDLDNCTSDSPIFIVGMPRSGTTLLERMISVSNDTQACGELHDFIGQMVFQNTDKTNRSNLLSVFDTNKEYDLKLVGINYVQAVRDRAKGKRSIDKMPFNFRFLGYIVKAVPNCKIIHIKRQPQAVLLSNYQQNYKDSINLWSYDKNSAVKYYKLYQDYMEYWSGFKFNNMLEVDYEDLISNPEFVSKLIYNHCNLEWSTEVLSPNKQNIHSATQSAAQVREPIYSSSVYKWERYMPFFQEWEGLKNE
;
A
#
# COMPACT_ATOMS: atom_id res chain seq x y z
N MET A 1 -3.39 30.03 18.50
CA MET A 1 -3.52 30.17 17.03
C MET A 1 -3.73 31.62 16.58
N GLU A 2 -4.50 32.44 17.30
CA GLU A 2 -4.73 33.84 16.89
C GLU A 2 -3.46 34.71 16.85
N ASN A 3 -2.57 34.57 17.85
CA ASN A 3 -1.25 35.21 17.82
C ASN A 3 -0.36 34.73 16.67
N PHE A 4 -0.54 33.48 16.23
CA PHE A 4 0.09 32.97 15.01
C PHE A 4 -0.52 33.72 13.81
N LYS A 5 -1.83 33.58 13.57
CA LYS A 5 -2.55 34.25 12.47
C LYS A 5 -2.22 35.75 12.34
N ARG A 6 -2.16 36.50 13.46
CA ARG A 6 -1.78 37.93 13.50
C ARG A 6 -0.31 38.20 13.15
N ARG A 7 0.63 37.36 13.61
CA ARG A 7 2.06 37.53 13.38
C ARG A 7 2.47 37.20 11.94
N TYR A 8 1.71 36.34 11.25
CA TYR A 8 2.00 35.86 9.89
C TYR A 8 1.15 36.49 8.78
N SER A 9 0.18 37.37 9.11
CA SER A 9 -0.54 38.13 8.09
C SER A 9 0.33 39.22 7.43
N THR A 10 1.41 39.67 8.09
CA THR A 10 2.16 40.91 7.74
C THR A 10 3.62 40.74 7.28
N SER A 11 4.24 39.55 7.32
CA SER A 11 5.67 39.40 6.93
C SER A 11 5.86 39.06 5.43
N ASN A 12 6.98 39.51 4.84
CA ASN A 12 7.37 39.20 3.45
C ASN A 12 8.09 37.84 3.29
N ASP A 13 8.43 37.14 4.38
CA ASP A 13 9.15 35.85 4.37
C ASP A 13 8.38 34.75 5.11
N LYS A 14 7.08 34.61 4.78
CA LYS A 14 6.13 33.72 5.47
C LYS A 14 6.54 32.25 5.43
N VAL A 15 7.22 31.81 4.37
CA VAL A 15 7.56 30.39 4.14
C VAL A 15 8.59 29.89 5.15
N GLN A 16 9.69 30.65 5.33
CA GLN A 16 10.78 30.25 6.19
C GLN A 16 10.32 30.18 7.65
N THR A 17 9.54 31.17 8.09
CA THR A 17 9.05 31.22 9.47
C THR A 17 8.02 30.13 9.78
N ILE A 18 7.23 29.69 8.80
CA ILE A 18 6.25 28.61 8.98
C ILE A 18 6.94 27.24 9.00
N SER A 19 7.90 26.99 8.10
CA SER A 19 8.70 25.76 8.17
C SER A 19 9.38 25.63 9.53
N THR A 20 9.98 26.72 10.04
CA THR A 20 10.58 26.74 11.37
C THR A 20 9.54 26.49 12.48
N ALA A 21 8.35 27.08 12.41
CA ALA A 21 7.31 26.88 13.41
C ALA A 21 6.73 25.45 13.41
N VAL A 22 6.58 24.83 12.24
CA VAL A 22 6.23 23.40 12.11
C VAL A 22 7.34 22.56 12.73
N ASP A 23 8.60 22.81 12.39
CA ASP A 23 9.74 22.07 12.90
C ASP A 23 9.89 22.20 14.42
N GLU A 24 9.67 23.38 14.98
CA GLU A 24 9.65 23.62 16.43
C GLU A 24 8.52 22.87 17.10
N CYS A 25 7.30 22.92 16.56
CA CYS A 25 6.18 22.16 17.11
C CYS A 25 6.46 20.66 17.07
N LEU A 26 7.06 20.15 15.99
CA LEU A 26 7.43 18.74 15.89
C LEU A 26 8.55 18.36 16.86
N LYS A 27 9.57 19.22 17.04
CA LYS A 27 10.63 19.04 18.05
C LYS A 27 10.08 19.03 19.48
N SER A 28 9.01 19.78 19.74
CA SER A 28 8.36 19.86 21.06
C SER A 28 7.19 18.88 21.21
N ASN A 29 7.06 17.88 20.33
CA ASN A 29 5.99 16.87 20.38
C ASN A 29 4.55 17.45 20.28
N LEU A 30 4.40 18.64 19.71
CA LEU A 30 3.12 19.34 19.49
C LEU A 30 2.58 19.07 18.08
N ARG A 31 2.34 17.80 17.75
CA ARG A 31 1.98 17.36 16.39
C ARG A 31 0.69 17.98 15.86
N ALA A 32 -0.38 17.99 16.66
CA ALA A 32 -1.65 18.59 16.25
C ALA A 32 -1.49 20.07 15.87
N LYS A 33 -0.62 20.79 16.60
CA LYS A 33 -0.29 22.19 16.31
C LYS A 33 0.58 22.33 15.05
N ALA A 34 1.56 21.44 14.86
CA ALA A 34 2.35 21.38 13.62
C ALA A 34 1.47 21.13 12.40
N GLN A 35 0.50 20.21 12.52
CA GLN A 35 -0.50 19.94 11.48
C GLN A 35 -1.39 21.15 11.20
N GLU A 36 -1.88 21.84 12.23
CA GLU A 36 -2.71 23.03 12.05
C GLU A 36 -1.94 24.15 11.33
N ILE A 37 -0.68 24.37 11.72
CA ILE A 37 0.22 25.34 11.09
C ILE A 37 0.49 24.96 9.63
N ALA A 38 0.81 23.69 9.37
CA ALA A 38 1.06 23.17 8.03
C ALA A 38 -0.18 23.32 7.13
N LYS A 39 -1.34 22.87 7.60
CA LYS A 39 -2.63 23.00 6.89
C LYS A 39 -2.96 24.46 6.59
N TYR A 40 -2.70 25.38 7.53
CA TYR A 40 -2.88 26.81 7.29
C TYR A 40 -1.94 27.33 6.19
N TYR A 41 -0.66 26.97 6.25
CA TYR A 41 0.34 27.41 5.28
C TYR A 41 0.06 26.91 3.86
N LEU A 42 -0.35 25.66 3.71
CA LEU A 42 -0.65 25.04 2.42
C LEU A 42 -1.92 25.61 1.75
N LYS A 43 -2.68 26.45 2.48
CA LYS A 43 -3.82 27.23 1.98
C LYS A 43 -3.46 28.68 1.59
N VAL A 44 -2.22 29.12 1.83
CA VAL A 44 -1.74 30.46 1.47
C VAL A 44 -1.56 30.58 -0.06
N SER A 45 -1.73 31.79 -0.60
CA SER A 45 -1.81 32.04 -2.05
C SER A 45 -0.52 31.77 -2.83
N LYS A 46 -0.69 31.44 -4.12
CA LYS A 46 0.35 31.12 -5.12
C LYS A 46 1.58 32.04 -5.12
N SER A 47 1.40 33.36 -4.99
CA SER A 47 2.50 34.35 -5.04
C SER A 47 3.51 34.25 -3.89
N GLN A 48 3.23 33.42 -2.87
CA GLN A 48 4.01 33.34 -1.63
C GLN A 48 4.66 31.97 -1.41
N LEU A 49 4.64 31.04 -2.39
CA LEU A 49 5.13 29.66 -2.23
C LEU A 49 6.27 29.31 -3.19
N ASP A 50 7.43 29.00 -2.60
CA ASP A 50 8.60 28.42 -3.29
C ASP A 50 8.40 26.90 -3.45
N LEU A 51 8.27 26.42 -4.69
CA LEU A 51 8.04 25.01 -5.01
C LEU A 51 9.14 24.09 -4.48
N LYS A 52 10.41 24.52 -4.48
CA LYS A 52 11.51 23.70 -3.96
C LYS A 52 11.38 23.50 -2.45
N LYS A 53 11.00 24.57 -1.72
CA LYS A 53 10.71 24.47 -0.28
C LYS A 53 9.51 23.57 -0.02
N LEU A 54 8.46 23.66 -0.84
CA LEU A 54 7.28 22.81 -0.70
C LEU A 54 7.59 21.32 -0.95
N ILE A 55 8.46 20.99 -1.90
CA ILE A 55 8.97 19.63 -2.11
C ILE A 55 9.73 19.13 -0.87
N ASN A 56 10.59 19.97 -0.27
CA ASN A 56 11.32 19.60 0.94
C ASN A 56 10.38 19.35 2.13
N ILE A 57 9.38 20.21 2.31
CA ILE A 57 8.33 20.03 3.34
C ILE A 57 7.56 18.73 3.11
N HIS A 58 7.15 18.45 1.87
CA HIS A 58 6.47 17.22 1.50
C HIS A 58 7.31 15.98 1.81
N ASN A 59 8.57 15.95 1.36
CA ASN A 59 9.50 14.86 1.63
C ASN A 59 9.76 14.67 3.11
N TYR A 60 9.83 15.77 3.86
CA TYR A 60 9.95 15.72 5.30
C TYR A 60 8.72 15.03 5.92
N TYR A 61 7.50 15.48 5.60
CA TYR A 61 6.27 14.85 6.10
C TYR A 61 6.17 13.36 5.78
N LYS A 62 6.55 12.95 4.55
CA LYS A 62 6.65 11.53 4.19
C LYS A 62 7.66 10.79 5.06
N SER A 63 8.87 11.33 5.20
CA SER A 63 9.92 10.67 5.97
C SER A 63 9.51 10.49 7.44
N ILE A 64 8.74 11.42 7.99
CA ILE A 64 8.25 11.34 9.37
C ILE A 64 6.87 10.69 9.53
N GLY A 65 6.34 10.04 8.49
CA GLY A 65 5.07 9.32 8.56
C GLY A 65 3.83 10.21 8.76
N CYS A 66 3.92 11.52 8.50
CA CYS A 66 2.78 12.44 8.45
C CYS A 66 2.09 12.38 7.09
N PHE A 67 1.45 11.26 6.75
CA PHE A 67 0.90 11.07 5.42
C PHE A 67 -0.31 11.96 5.12
N ASP A 68 -1.08 12.35 6.13
CA ASP A 68 -2.11 13.38 6.03
C ASP A 68 -1.55 14.72 5.53
N LEU A 69 -0.43 15.18 6.09
CA LEU A 69 0.25 16.39 5.65
C LEU A 69 1.00 16.19 4.32
N ALA A 70 1.50 14.99 4.05
CA ALA A 70 2.08 14.64 2.77
C ALA A 70 1.04 14.77 1.65
N VAL A 71 -0.21 14.38 1.88
CA VAL A 71 -1.33 14.55 0.94
C VAL A 71 -1.61 16.03 0.68
N GLU A 72 -1.69 16.85 1.74
CA GLU A 72 -1.96 18.29 1.61
C GLU A 72 -0.84 19.00 0.84
N SER A 73 0.42 18.67 1.15
CA SER A 73 1.59 19.26 0.49
C SER A 73 1.72 18.81 -0.97
N ALA A 74 1.46 17.54 -1.29
CA ALA A 74 1.40 17.06 -2.67
C ALA A 74 0.27 17.71 -3.47
N SER A 75 -0.89 17.90 -2.83
CA SER A 75 -2.04 18.61 -3.43
C SER A 75 -1.72 20.08 -3.67
N ALA A 76 -0.99 20.73 -2.76
CA ALA A 76 -0.47 22.08 -2.97
C ALA A 76 0.51 22.14 -4.15
N LEU A 77 1.47 21.20 -4.24
CA LEU A 77 2.39 21.11 -5.39
C LEU A 77 1.62 20.99 -6.71
N ALA A 78 0.58 20.15 -6.75
CA ALA A 78 -0.29 20.01 -7.92
C ALA A 78 -1.02 21.31 -8.30
N ARG A 79 -1.52 22.06 -7.30
CA ARG A 79 -2.18 23.36 -7.52
C ARG A 79 -1.21 24.43 -8.05
N PHE A 80 0.02 24.43 -7.52
CA PHE A 80 1.01 25.47 -7.80
C PHE A 80 2.02 25.10 -8.90
N ALA A 81 1.82 23.99 -9.60
CA ALA A 81 2.79 23.51 -10.57
C ALA A 81 3.05 24.44 -11.78
N GLU A 82 2.37 25.59 -11.93
CA GLU A 82 2.63 26.63 -12.96
C GLU A 82 2.83 26.14 -14.42
N GLY A 83 2.27 24.99 -14.78
CA GLY A 83 2.54 24.41 -16.09
C GLY A 83 3.95 23.84 -16.25
N SER A 84 4.71 23.66 -15.16
CA SER A 84 5.95 22.88 -15.08
C SER A 84 5.64 21.38 -15.22
N PRO A 85 6.08 20.73 -16.32
CA PRO A 85 5.90 19.29 -16.50
C PRO A 85 6.54 18.48 -15.37
N GLN A 86 7.72 18.89 -14.90
CA GLN A 86 8.47 18.18 -13.85
C GLN A 86 7.72 18.22 -12.53
N THR A 87 7.17 19.38 -12.15
CA THR A 87 6.42 19.53 -10.89
C THR A 87 5.09 18.77 -10.95
N LEU A 88 4.40 18.77 -12.08
CA LEU A 88 3.18 17.96 -12.29
C LEU A 88 3.49 16.46 -12.22
N ALA A 89 4.58 16.01 -12.84
CA ALA A 89 5.01 14.62 -12.79
C ALA A 89 5.32 14.19 -11.35
N TYR A 90 6.05 15.02 -10.60
CA TYR A 90 6.38 14.79 -9.20
C TYR A 90 5.12 14.76 -8.32
N ALA A 91 4.31 15.83 -8.35
CA ALA A 91 3.08 15.92 -7.55
C ALA A 91 2.10 14.78 -7.86
N GLY A 92 1.91 14.45 -9.14
CA GLY A 92 1.05 13.33 -9.54
C GLY A 92 1.58 11.98 -9.06
N THR A 93 2.89 11.76 -9.10
CA THR A 93 3.52 10.53 -8.59
C THR A 93 3.31 10.41 -7.09
N GLU A 94 3.53 11.49 -6.36
CA GLU A 94 3.37 11.53 -4.90
C GLU A 94 1.91 11.34 -4.47
N LEU A 95 0.97 12.02 -5.14
CA LEU A 95 -0.47 11.79 -4.91
C LEU A 95 -0.86 10.33 -5.20
N GLY A 96 -0.30 9.73 -6.26
CA GLY A 96 -0.52 8.33 -6.59
C GLY A 96 0.00 7.37 -5.52
N ALA A 97 1.20 7.63 -4.99
CA ALA A 97 1.81 6.86 -3.90
C ALA A 97 0.97 6.97 -2.60
N LEU A 98 0.40 8.15 -2.34
CA LEU A 98 -0.50 8.42 -1.21
C LEU A 98 -1.95 7.98 -1.45
N ARG A 99 -2.22 7.23 -2.53
CA ARG A 99 -3.54 6.70 -2.92
C ARG A 99 -4.58 7.76 -3.27
N ILE A 100 -4.17 9.00 -3.56
CA ILE A 100 -5.00 10.09 -4.07
C ILE A 100 -5.08 10.00 -5.60
N HIS A 101 -5.72 8.93 -6.09
CA HIS A 101 -5.69 8.54 -7.51
C HIS A 101 -6.29 9.59 -8.45
N ASN A 102 -7.39 10.24 -8.07
CA ASN A 102 -7.98 11.31 -8.88
C ASN A 102 -7.04 12.52 -8.99
N GLY A 103 -6.39 12.91 -7.89
CA GLY A 103 -5.40 13.98 -7.92
C GLY A 103 -4.19 13.65 -8.81
N ALA A 104 -3.70 12.40 -8.74
CA ALA A 104 -2.64 11.92 -9.62
C ALA A 104 -3.05 11.95 -11.10
N PHE A 105 -4.26 11.48 -11.40
CA PHE A 105 -4.83 11.49 -12.74
C PHE A 105 -4.94 12.91 -13.31
N ASP A 106 -5.44 13.87 -12.52
CA ASP A 106 -5.56 15.27 -12.94
C ASP A 106 -4.19 15.91 -13.21
N CYS A 107 -3.18 15.61 -12.39
CA CYS A 107 -1.80 16.03 -12.64
C CYS A 107 -1.28 15.48 -13.98
N PHE A 108 -1.50 14.20 -14.26
CA PHE A 108 -0.98 13.58 -15.47
C PHE A 108 -1.76 13.95 -16.74
N GLN A 109 -3.05 14.31 -16.61
CA GLN A 109 -3.79 14.93 -17.72
C GLN A 109 -3.17 16.26 -18.12
N LYS A 110 -2.87 17.13 -17.13
CA LYS A 110 -2.19 18.41 -17.37
C LYS A 110 -0.78 18.20 -17.92
N LEU A 111 -0.03 17.24 -17.38
CA LEU A 111 1.29 16.88 -17.87
C LEU A 111 1.26 16.46 -19.34
N LYS A 112 0.33 15.59 -19.73
CA LYS A 112 0.14 15.18 -21.12
C LYS A 112 -0.19 16.39 -22.02
N ALA A 113 -1.03 17.32 -21.56
CA ALA A 113 -1.38 18.50 -22.34
C ALA A 113 -0.15 19.41 -22.62
N LEU A 114 0.76 19.52 -21.65
CA LEU A 114 1.99 20.31 -21.78
C LEU A 114 3.08 19.59 -22.57
N ALA A 115 3.13 18.26 -22.49
CA ALA A 115 4.15 17.44 -23.12
C ALA A 115 3.52 16.29 -23.95
N PRO A 116 2.79 16.60 -25.04
CA PRO A 116 1.99 15.60 -25.79
C PRO A 116 2.82 14.51 -26.48
N ASN A 117 4.12 14.73 -26.69
CA ASN A 117 5.05 13.78 -27.30
C ASN A 117 6.01 13.14 -26.28
N ASN A 118 5.75 13.25 -24.98
CA ASN A 118 6.56 12.63 -23.94
C ASN A 118 5.99 11.24 -23.55
N ALA A 119 6.78 10.17 -23.75
CA ALA A 119 6.35 8.80 -23.46
C ALA A 119 6.02 8.57 -21.96
N VAL A 120 6.79 9.19 -21.05
CA VAL A 120 6.57 9.09 -19.60
C VAL A 120 5.25 9.75 -19.19
N ALA A 121 4.89 10.90 -19.77
CA ALA A 121 3.62 11.57 -19.50
C ALA A 121 2.42 10.67 -19.86
N HIS A 122 2.47 10.01 -21.02
CA HIS A 122 1.44 9.06 -21.44
C HIS A 122 1.41 7.81 -20.57
N PHE A 123 2.56 7.26 -20.18
CA PHE A 123 2.61 6.13 -19.26
C PHE A 123 2.02 6.45 -17.89
N LEU A 124 2.42 7.58 -17.28
CA LEU A 124 1.91 8.03 -16.00
C LEU A 124 0.38 8.23 -16.06
N LEU A 125 -0.12 8.90 -17.11
CA LEU A 125 -1.56 9.03 -17.33
C LEU A 125 -2.23 7.66 -17.48
N GLY A 126 -1.64 6.74 -18.24
CA GLY A 126 -2.19 5.40 -18.44
C GLY A 126 -2.31 4.62 -17.12
N THR A 127 -1.28 4.67 -16.28
CA THR A 127 -1.29 4.01 -14.97
C THR A 127 -2.32 4.63 -14.00
N ALA A 128 -2.43 5.96 -13.97
CA ALA A 128 -3.43 6.65 -13.14
C ALA A 128 -4.86 6.45 -13.67
N ALA A 129 -5.05 6.43 -14.98
CA ALA A 129 -6.34 6.13 -15.61
C ALA A 129 -6.83 4.74 -15.20
N ASN A 130 -5.94 3.73 -15.20
CA ASN A 130 -6.29 2.40 -14.73
C ASN A 130 -6.70 2.38 -13.24
N ALA A 131 -5.96 3.08 -12.38
CA ALA A 131 -6.30 3.23 -10.96
C ALA A 131 -7.66 3.92 -10.74
N CYS A 132 -8.03 4.83 -11.65
CA CYS A 132 -9.33 5.50 -11.67
C CYS A 132 -10.43 4.73 -12.41
N ASN A 133 -10.23 3.44 -12.74
CA ASN A 133 -11.16 2.60 -13.51
C ASN A 133 -11.48 3.12 -14.94
N LYS A 134 -10.63 3.96 -15.52
CA LYS A 134 -10.75 4.51 -16.89
C LYS A 134 -9.94 3.66 -17.88
N VAL A 135 -10.35 2.41 -18.07
CA VAL A 135 -9.57 1.36 -18.78
C VAL A 135 -9.26 1.72 -20.23
N GLU A 136 -10.24 2.21 -21.00
CA GLU A 136 -9.99 2.59 -22.41
C GLU A 136 -8.99 3.74 -22.55
N LEU A 137 -9.07 4.75 -21.68
CA LEU A 137 -8.08 5.82 -21.64
C LEU A 137 -6.70 5.28 -21.26
N ALA A 138 -6.64 4.37 -20.28
CA ALA A 138 -5.39 3.71 -19.90
C ALA A 138 -4.75 3.00 -21.10
N LYS A 139 -5.54 2.24 -21.85
CA LYS A 139 -5.11 1.51 -23.05
C LYS A 139 -4.51 2.45 -24.11
N LEU A 140 -5.25 3.49 -24.48
CA LEU A 140 -4.81 4.47 -25.48
C LEU A 140 -3.52 5.19 -25.06
N SER A 141 -3.43 5.59 -23.79
CA SER A 141 -2.24 6.27 -23.26
C SER A 141 -1.02 5.34 -23.22
N LEU A 142 -1.16 4.10 -22.78
CA LEU A 142 -0.03 3.14 -22.77
C LEU A 142 0.47 2.81 -24.18
N LEU A 143 -0.43 2.59 -25.15
CA LEU A 143 -0.05 2.39 -26.55
C LEU A 143 0.68 3.60 -27.14
N LYS A 144 0.24 4.82 -26.79
CA LYS A 144 0.94 6.05 -27.20
C LYS A 144 2.33 6.15 -26.58
N ALA A 145 2.51 5.74 -25.32
CA ALA A 145 3.83 5.68 -24.68
C ALA A 145 4.76 4.69 -25.40
N ILE A 146 4.27 3.48 -25.73
CA ILE A 146 5.00 2.46 -26.50
C ILE A 146 5.39 3.00 -27.89
N LYS A 147 4.49 3.69 -28.59
CA LYS A 147 4.77 4.29 -29.90
C LYS A 147 5.84 5.38 -29.84
N LEU A 148 5.80 6.22 -28.81
CA LEU A 148 6.75 7.34 -28.64
C LEU A 148 8.14 6.86 -28.20
N SER A 149 8.21 5.81 -27.38
CA SER A 149 9.47 5.21 -26.94
C SER A 149 9.36 3.68 -26.96
N PRO A 150 9.73 3.02 -28.07
CA PRO A 150 9.57 1.57 -28.22
C PRO A 150 10.36 0.72 -27.22
N ASN A 151 11.34 1.29 -26.52
CA ASN A 151 12.15 0.62 -25.49
C ASN A 151 11.76 1.06 -24.08
N PHE A 152 10.60 1.72 -23.90
CA PHE A 152 10.06 2.02 -22.58
C PHE A 152 9.28 0.82 -22.04
N PHE A 153 10.02 -0.19 -21.57
CA PHE A 153 9.51 -1.51 -21.18
C PHE A 153 8.39 -1.52 -20.11
N PRO A 154 8.37 -0.62 -19.10
CA PRO A 154 7.27 -0.58 -18.11
C PRO A 154 5.87 -0.40 -18.73
N ALA A 155 5.79 0.26 -19.89
CA ALA A 155 4.52 0.47 -20.59
C ALA A 155 3.93 -0.84 -21.15
N TYR A 156 4.77 -1.78 -21.59
CA TYR A 156 4.32 -3.09 -22.09
C TYR A 156 3.70 -3.93 -20.98
N LEU A 157 4.37 -4.04 -19.82
CA LEU A 157 3.81 -4.77 -18.67
C LEU A 157 2.48 -4.15 -18.23
N SER A 158 2.43 -2.83 -18.11
CA SER A 158 1.20 -2.14 -17.71
C SER A 158 0.07 -2.37 -18.72
N TYR A 159 0.40 -2.45 -20.01
CA TYR A 159 -0.56 -2.70 -21.08
C TYR A 159 -1.10 -4.14 -21.04
N SER A 160 -0.22 -5.14 -20.93
CA SER A 160 -0.62 -6.55 -20.78
C SER A 160 -1.51 -6.77 -19.55
N GLN A 161 -1.28 -6.02 -18.46
CA GLN A 161 -2.09 -6.08 -17.23
C GLN A 161 -3.48 -5.41 -17.32
N LEU A 162 -3.80 -4.65 -18.37
CA LEU A 162 -5.11 -3.98 -18.47
C LEU A 162 -6.28 -4.91 -18.75
N SER A 163 -6.02 -6.05 -19.39
CA SER A 163 -7.06 -6.98 -19.84
C SER A 163 -6.54 -8.40 -19.84
N LYS A 164 -7.43 -9.39 -19.82
CA LYS A 164 -7.08 -10.80 -20.00
C LYS A 164 -6.79 -11.09 -21.48
N GLN A 165 -5.68 -11.74 -21.78
CA GLN A 165 -5.32 -12.13 -23.15
C GLN A 165 -6.07 -13.39 -23.60
N SER A 166 -6.20 -13.53 -24.92
CA SER A 166 -6.75 -14.72 -25.59
C SER A 166 -5.88 -15.11 -26.79
N SER A 167 -6.10 -16.31 -27.34
CA SER A 167 -5.35 -16.81 -28.50
C SER A 167 -5.38 -15.84 -29.69
N ASN A 168 -6.50 -15.12 -29.86
CA ASN A 168 -6.72 -14.18 -30.96
C ASN A 168 -6.38 -12.71 -30.60
N ASN A 169 -6.11 -12.41 -29.33
CA ASN A 169 -5.84 -11.05 -28.87
C ASN A 169 -4.82 -11.08 -27.73
N ASN A 170 -3.55 -11.08 -28.12
CA ASN A 170 -2.37 -11.03 -27.25
C ASN A 170 -1.25 -10.26 -27.97
N ASN A 171 -0.16 -10.00 -27.27
CA ASN A 171 1.01 -9.25 -27.75
C ASN A 171 2.29 -10.09 -27.69
N ILE A 172 2.19 -11.42 -27.58
CA ILE A 172 3.35 -12.29 -27.33
C ILE A 172 4.44 -12.09 -28.39
N GLU A 173 4.11 -12.10 -29.68
CA GLU A 173 5.09 -11.89 -30.75
C GLU A 173 5.81 -10.54 -30.66
N LEU A 174 5.09 -9.49 -30.27
CA LEU A 174 5.66 -8.16 -30.05
C LEU A 174 6.58 -8.15 -28.84
N LEU A 175 6.16 -8.76 -27.74
CA LEU A 175 6.91 -8.85 -26.50
C LEU A 175 8.20 -9.66 -26.70
N LEU A 176 8.16 -10.77 -27.43
CA LEU A 176 9.34 -11.58 -27.76
C LEU A 176 10.41 -10.76 -28.49
N LYS A 177 10.01 -9.89 -29.43
CA LYS A 177 10.93 -8.97 -30.14
C LYS A 177 11.51 -7.87 -29.24
N LYS A 178 10.97 -7.68 -28.03
CA LYS A 178 11.38 -6.66 -27.05
C LYS A 178 12.22 -7.21 -25.92
N VAL A 179 12.53 -8.51 -25.93
CA VAL A 179 13.49 -9.10 -25.01
C VAL A 179 14.90 -8.67 -25.41
N HIS A 180 15.57 -7.92 -24.53
CA HIS A 180 16.94 -7.45 -24.68
C HIS A 180 17.76 -7.99 -23.50
N PRO A 181 18.48 -9.12 -23.66
CA PRO A 181 19.13 -9.82 -22.55
C PRO A 181 20.13 -9.00 -21.72
N THR A 182 20.72 -7.97 -22.33
CA THR A 182 21.69 -7.09 -21.66
C THR A 182 21.05 -5.93 -20.89
N GLN A 183 19.74 -5.72 -21.02
CA GLN A 183 19.02 -4.61 -20.39
C GLN A 183 18.14 -5.10 -19.25
N PHE A 184 18.49 -4.69 -18.02
CA PHE A 184 17.74 -5.05 -16.81
C PHE A 184 16.23 -4.73 -16.93
N GLU A 185 15.85 -3.54 -17.41
CA GLU A 185 14.44 -3.18 -17.53
C GLU A 185 13.68 -4.06 -18.53
N SER A 186 14.31 -4.45 -19.64
CA SER A 186 13.70 -5.41 -20.56
C SER A 186 13.53 -6.77 -19.87
N MET A 187 14.60 -7.28 -19.25
CA MET A 187 14.60 -8.57 -18.57
C MET A 187 13.56 -8.65 -17.45
N ARG A 188 13.30 -7.54 -16.76
CA ARG A 188 12.25 -7.43 -15.76
C ARG A 188 10.87 -7.31 -16.40
N PHE A 189 10.60 -6.21 -17.09
CA PHE A 189 9.24 -5.82 -17.46
C PHE A 189 8.66 -6.66 -18.61
N ILE A 190 9.48 -7.01 -19.61
CA ILE A 190 9.00 -7.79 -20.77
C ILE A 190 8.75 -9.23 -20.37
N ASN A 191 9.62 -9.84 -19.56
CA ASN A 191 9.41 -11.22 -19.11
C ASN A 191 8.22 -11.34 -18.13
N PHE A 192 7.98 -10.36 -17.25
CA PHE A 192 6.72 -10.31 -16.49
C PHE A 192 5.49 -10.18 -17.40
N ALA A 193 5.58 -9.41 -18.48
CA ALA A 193 4.48 -9.26 -19.43
C ALA A 193 4.21 -10.59 -20.16
N LEU A 194 5.26 -11.25 -20.69
CA LEU A 194 5.17 -12.56 -21.32
C LEU A 194 4.60 -13.61 -20.37
N ALA A 195 5.11 -13.68 -19.14
CA ALA A 195 4.62 -14.61 -18.12
C ALA A 195 3.11 -14.45 -17.89
N LYS A 196 2.65 -13.20 -17.78
CA LYS A 196 1.24 -12.85 -17.62
C LYS A 196 0.42 -13.27 -18.84
N GLU A 197 0.85 -12.93 -20.06
CA GLU A 197 0.08 -13.26 -21.26
C GLU A 197 0.01 -14.78 -21.50
N PHE A 198 1.09 -15.54 -21.27
CA PHE A 198 1.06 -16.99 -21.35
C PHE A 198 0.17 -17.64 -20.26
N ASP A 199 0.17 -17.10 -19.03
CA ASP A 199 -0.70 -17.55 -17.95
C ASP A 199 -2.19 -17.38 -18.28
N ASP A 200 -2.55 -16.26 -18.94
CA ASP A 200 -3.91 -16.01 -19.43
C ASP A 200 -4.35 -16.99 -20.52
N LEU A 201 -3.41 -17.45 -21.35
CA LEU A 201 -3.62 -18.50 -22.35
C LEU A 201 -3.57 -19.92 -21.75
N ASN A 202 -3.47 -20.05 -20.43
CA ASN A 202 -3.28 -21.32 -19.71
C ASN A 202 -2.02 -22.10 -20.14
N ASN A 203 -1.03 -21.43 -20.74
CA ASN A 203 0.27 -22.04 -21.07
C ASN A 203 1.22 -21.88 -19.88
N VAL A 204 1.06 -22.75 -18.89
CA VAL A 204 1.78 -22.70 -17.61
C VAL A 204 3.30 -22.85 -17.80
N ALA A 205 3.73 -23.71 -18.71
CA ALA A 205 5.16 -23.97 -18.94
C ALA A 205 5.90 -22.71 -19.44
N ASN A 206 5.39 -22.07 -20.48
CA ASN A 206 5.99 -20.82 -20.97
C ASN A 206 5.82 -19.69 -19.96
N ALA A 207 4.66 -19.61 -19.28
CA ALA A 207 4.45 -18.63 -18.24
C ALA A 207 5.54 -18.72 -17.16
N MET A 208 5.85 -19.94 -16.69
CA MET A 208 6.91 -20.18 -15.72
C MET A 208 8.30 -19.85 -16.24
N GLN A 209 8.63 -20.25 -17.46
CA GLN A 209 9.94 -19.94 -18.05
C GLN A 209 10.23 -18.44 -18.03
N TYR A 210 9.28 -17.61 -18.49
CA TYR A 210 9.46 -16.17 -18.48
C TYR A 210 9.37 -15.57 -17.06
N LEU A 211 8.53 -16.15 -16.21
CA LEU A 211 8.41 -15.68 -14.83
C LEU A 211 9.69 -15.88 -14.02
N GLU A 212 10.37 -17.01 -14.19
CA GLU A 212 11.66 -17.29 -13.54
C GLU A 212 12.74 -16.31 -13.99
N VAL A 213 12.80 -16.00 -15.29
CA VAL A 213 13.74 -15.01 -15.83
C VAL A 213 13.46 -13.62 -15.26
N ALA A 214 12.19 -13.20 -15.23
CA ALA A 214 11.79 -11.91 -14.68
C ALA A 214 12.18 -11.81 -13.19
N ASN A 215 11.84 -12.83 -12.40
CA ASN A 215 12.11 -12.89 -10.99
C ASN A 215 13.61 -12.92 -10.68
N ARG A 216 14.38 -13.77 -11.37
CA ARG A 216 15.84 -13.84 -11.24
C ARG A 216 16.51 -12.50 -11.51
N SER A 217 16.07 -11.78 -12.56
CA SER A 217 16.64 -10.46 -12.89
C SER A 217 16.51 -9.46 -11.73
N VAL A 218 15.43 -9.55 -10.95
CA VAL A 218 15.19 -8.69 -9.79
C VAL A 218 15.97 -9.19 -8.58
N SER A 219 15.90 -10.49 -8.26
CA SER A 219 16.54 -11.05 -7.06
C SER A 219 18.07 -10.99 -7.11
N GLU A 220 18.69 -11.12 -8.28
CA GLU A 220 20.14 -10.94 -8.45
C GLU A 220 20.56 -9.48 -8.27
N ARG A 221 19.73 -8.53 -8.73
CA ARG A 221 20.02 -7.09 -8.61
C ARG A 221 19.69 -6.53 -7.22
N GLN A 222 18.66 -7.07 -6.57
CA GLN A 222 18.13 -6.61 -5.30
C GLN A 222 17.83 -7.84 -4.41
N PRO A 223 18.86 -8.44 -3.79
CA PRO A 223 18.69 -9.65 -3.00
C PRO A 223 17.80 -9.41 -1.77
N TYR A 224 17.04 -10.45 -1.39
CA TYR A 224 16.34 -10.50 -0.12
C TYR A 224 17.25 -11.03 0.98
N TYR A 225 17.25 -10.34 2.12
CA TYR A 225 18.08 -10.63 3.29
C TYR A 225 17.19 -11.09 4.45
N HIS A 226 17.01 -12.41 4.58
CA HIS A 226 16.11 -13.02 5.57
C HIS A 226 16.48 -12.69 7.02
N GLU A 227 17.77 -12.57 7.29
CA GLU A 227 18.33 -12.24 8.59
C GLU A 227 17.90 -10.87 9.12
N ILE A 228 17.57 -9.91 8.24
CA ILE A 228 17.04 -8.61 8.64
C ILE A 228 15.63 -8.77 9.24
N GLU A 229 14.80 -9.61 8.63
CA GLU A 229 13.46 -9.88 9.12
C GLU A 229 13.49 -10.68 10.42
N LEU A 230 14.37 -11.69 10.52
CA LEU A 230 14.57 -12.45 11.76
C LEU A 230 15.04 -11.57 12.92
N LYS A 231 15.98 -10.63 12.68
CA LYS A 231 16.41 -9.66 13.69
C LYS A 231 15.23 -8.83 14.19
N THR A 232 14.37 -8.37 13.28
CA THR A 232 13.17 -7.60 13.64
C THR A 232 12.19 -8.43 14.47
N PHE A 233 11.94 -9.68 14.07
CA PHE A 233 11.06 -10.59 14.80
C PHE A 233 11.56 -10.88 16.22
N ASN A 234 12.84 -11.25 16.36
CA ASN A 234 13.45 -11.53 17.66
C ASN A 234 13.38 -10.33 18.60
N ALA A 235 13.52 -9.14 18.05
CA ALA A 235 13.51 -7.93 18.83
C ALA A 235 12.08 -7.53 19.28
N ILE A 236 11.07 -7.81 18.46
CA ILE A 236 9.65 -7.75 18.87
C ILE A 236 9.37 -8.77 19.98
N LYS A 237 9.84 -10.02 19.83
CA LYS A 237 9.69 -11.04 20.87
C LYS A 237 10.30 -10.64 22.20
N LYS A 238 11.48 -10.01 22.15
CA LYS A 238 12.17 -9.50 23.34
C LYS A 238 11.37 -8.39 24.02
N HIS A 239 10.74 -7.50 23.25
CA HIS A 239 9.96 -6.39 23.79
C HIS A 239 8.64 -6.86 24.42
N PHE A 240 7.96 -7.82 23.81
CA PHE A 240 6.71 -8.39 24.33
C PHE A 240 6.97 -9.72 25.03
N SER A 241 7.52 -9.70 26.25
CA SER A 241 7.45 -10.91 27.08
C SER A 241 6.00 -11.17 27.52
N SER A 242 5.70 -12.42 27.90
CA SER A 242 4.34 -12.88 28.24
C SER A 242 3.62 -12.03 29.30
N SER A 243 4.34 -11.28 30.12
CA SER A 243 3.78 -10.44 31.20
C SER A 243 3.34 -9.03 30.77
N VAL A 244 3.72 -8.54 29.58
CA VAL A 244 3.55 -7.10 29.24
C VAL A 244 2.22 -6.79 28.56
N ILE A 245 1.38 -7.78 28.25
CA ILE A 245 0.09 -7.57 27.55
C ILE A 245 -1.12 -7.70 28.49
N ASP A 246 -0.97 -8.25 29.70
CA ASP A 246 -2.08 -8.43 30.63
C ASP A 246 -2.61 -7.10 31.23
N ASP A 247 -1.84 -6.01 31.17
CA ASP A 247 -2.21 -4.67 31.66
C ASP A 247 -3.06 -3.83 30.66
N LEU A 248 -3.62 -4.44 29.62
CA LEU A 248 -4.40 -3.74 28.58
C LEU A 248 -5.74 -3.14 29.05
N ASN A 249 -6.18 -3.44 30.27
CA ASN A 249 -7.50 -3.04 30.78
C ASN A 249 -7.58 -1.57 31.27
N ASP A 250 -6.46 -0.86 31.40
CA ASP A 250 -6.42 0.47 32.03
C ASP A 250 -6.40 1.67 31.07
N LEU A 251 -6.61 1.44 29.77
CA LEU A 251 -6.61 2.52 28.78
C LEU A 251 -8.04 2.94 28.41
N ASP A 252 -8.60 3.83 29.24
CA ASP A 252 -9.91 4.50 29.12
C ASP A 252 -10.10 5.37 27.85
N ASN A 253 -9.21 5.24 26.86
CA ASN A 253 -9.19 6.06 25.66
C ASN A 253 -9.40 5.20 24.40
N CYS A 254 -10.66 4.87 24.08
CA CYS A 254 -11.18 5.06 22.70
C CYS A 254 -12.65 4.61 22.54
N THR A 255 -13.38 5.44 21.80
CA THR A 255 -14.81 5.37 21.46
C THR A 255 -15.14 4.28 20.43
N SER A 256 -16.44 4.04 20.16
CA SER A 256 -16.99 3.13 19.12
C SER A 256 -16.41 3.27 17.70
N ASP A 257 -15.68 4.36 17.43
CA ASP A 257 -15.10 4.72 16.13
C ASP A 257 -13.67 4.18 15.89
N SER A 258 -13.14 3.31 16.75
CA SER A 258 -11.76 2.81 16.62
C SER A 258 -11.50 2.10 15.27
N PRO A 259 -10.35 2.31 14.61
CA PRO A 259 -10.03 1.72 13.30
C PRO A 259 -10.20 0.20 13.22
N ILE A 260 -10.53 -0.28 12.02
CA ILE A 260 -10.53 -1.71 11.67
C ILE A 260 -9.22 -2.00 10.92
N PHE A 261 -8.42 -2.91 11.43
CA PHE A 261 -7.19 -3.39 10.79
C PHE A 261 -7.45 -4.69 10.06
N ILE A 262 -6.98 -4.79 8.82
CA ILE A 262 -6.96 -6.04 8.06
C ILE A 262 -5.51 -6.45 7.83
N VAL A 263 -5.13 -7.59 8.41
CA VAL A 263 -3.76 -8.11 8.40
C VAL A 263 -3.68 -9.50 7.77
N GLY A 264 -2.48 -9.90 7.39
CA GLY A 264 -2.20 -11.20 6.78
C GLY A 264 -1.08 -11.08 5.76
N MET A 265 -0.88 -12.11 4.95
CA MET A 265 0.05 -12.02 3.83
C MET A 265 -0.50 -11.10 2.72
N PRO A 266 0.36 -10.32 2.02
CA PRO A 266 -0.05 -9.71 0.76
C PRO A 266 -0.65 -10.77 -0.16
N ARG A 267 -1.74 -10.43 -0.86
CA ARG A 267 -2.45 -11.34 -1.79
C ARG A 267 -3.27 -12.47 -1.12
N SER A 268 -3.45 -12.47 0.20
CA SER A 268 -4.31 -13.44 0.90
C SER A 268 -5.82 -13.16 0.80
N GLY A 269 -6.24 -12.08 0.13
CA GLY A 269 -7.66 -11.71 0.01
C GLY A 269 -8.06 -10.46 0.79
N THR A 270 -7.11 -9.80 1.45
CA THR A 270 -7.30 -8.54 2.20
C THR A 270 -8.07 -7.45 1.45
N THR A 271 -7.89 -7.33 0.12
CA THR A 271 -8.61 -6.34 -0.72
C THR A 271 -10.08 -6.69 -0.92
N LEU A 272 -10.43 -7.98 -1.04
CA LEU A 272 -11.84 -8.39 -1.11
C LEU A 272 -12.52 -8.10 0.22
N LEU A 273 -11.87 -8.49 1.32
CA LEU A 273 -12.37 -8.26 2.67
C LEU A 273 -12.59 -6.76 2.97
N GLU A 274 -11.62 -5.91 2.64
CA GLU A 274 -11.76 -4.44 2.78
C GLU A 274 -12.99 -3.92 2.04
N ARG A 275 -13.22 -4.39 0.79
CA ARG A 275 -14.38 -3.96 0.00
C ARG A 275 -15.70 -4.47 0.56
N MET A 276 -15.74 -5.67 1.12
CA MET A 276 -16.93 -6.21 1.77
C MET A 276 -17.30 -5.39 3.01
N ILE A 277 -16.31 -4.96 3.80
CA ILE A 277 -16.55 -4.14 5.00
C ILE A 277 -16.89 -2.69 4.62
N SER A 278 -16.32 -2.15 3.54
CA SER A 278 -16.63 -0.80 3.04
C SER A 278 -18.01 -0.64 2.41
N VAL A 279 -18.82 -1.70 2.38
CA VAL A 279 -20.25 -1.62 2.06
C VAL A 279 -21.02 -0.90 3.16
N SER A 280 -20.62 -1.04 4.42
CA SER A 280 -21.21 -0.28 5.51
C SER A 280 -21.05 1.23 5.31
N ASN A 281 -22.11 1.99 5.54
CA ASN A 281 -22.09 3.45 5.47
C ASN A 281 -21.24 4.09 6.57
N ASP A 282 -20.93 3.36 7.64
CA ASP A 282 -20.16 3.85 8.79
C ASP A 282 -18.65 3.72 8.60
N THR A 283 -18.21 3.02 7.54
CA THR A 283 -16.80 2.74 7.30
C THR A 283 -16.28 3.40 6.03
N GLN A 284 -14.96 3.53 5.95
CA GLN A 284 -14.25 4.00 4.75
C GLN A 284 -13.01 3.14 4.52
N ALA A 285 -12.92 2.53 3.33
CA ALA A 285 -11.70 1.90 2.85
C ALA A 285 -10.60 2.95 2.68
N CYS A 286 -9.49 2.80 3.41
CA CYS A 286 -8.35 3.70 3.36
C CYS A 286 -7.13 3.08 2.66
N GLY A 287 -7.18 1.80 2.31
CA GLY A 287 -6.11 1.06 1.63
C GLY A 287 -4.95 0.70 2.55
N GLU A 288 -3.76 0.57 1.95
CA GLU A 288 -2.50 0.27 2.65
C GLU A 288 -1.93 1.54 3.29
N LEU A 289 -2.11 1.66 4.61
CA LEU A 289 -1.61 2.80 5.38
C LEU A 289 -0.26 2.49 6.02
N HIS A 290 0.70 3.39 5.84
CA HIS A 290 1.95 3.39 6.58
C HIS A 290 1.88 4.27 7.83
N ASP A 291 0.71 4.84 8.13
CA ASP A 291 0.50 5.85 9.17
C ASP A 291 0.87 5.35 10.57
N PHE A 292 0.52 4.10 10.92
CA PHE A 292 0.83 3.54 12.25
C PHE A 292 2.34 3.42 12.48
N ILE A 293 3.06 2.74 11.58
CA ILE A 293 4.53 2.64 11.65
C ILE A 293 5.19 4.02 11.54
N GLY A 294 4.59 4.92 10.77
CA GLY A 294 5.00 6.32 10.67
C GLY A 294 4.99 7.05 12.02
N GLN A 295 3.97 6.83 12.87
CA GLN A 295 3.92 7.42 14.21
C GLN A 295 5.00 6.87 15.13
N MET A 296 5.28 5.55 15.07
CA MET A 296 6.36 4.95 15.86
C MET A 296 7.73 5.50 15.44
N VAL A 297 8.00 5.54 14.12
CA VAL A 297 9.24 6.11 13.57
C VAL A 297 9.37 7.60 13.89
N PHE A 298 8.27 8.34 14.01
CA PHE A 298 8.32 9.75 14.40
C PHE A 298 8.86 9.96 15.82
N GLN A 299 8.47 9.11 16.78
CA GLN A 299 8.98 9.17 18.15
C GLN A 299 10.48 8.81 18.24
N ASN A 300 10.98 8.08 17.24
CA ASN A 300 12.39 7.80 17.09
C ASN A 300 13.11 9.08 16.60
N THR A 301 13.77 9.81 17.52
CA THR A 301 14.38 11.14 17.32
C THR A 301 15.49 11.20 16.25
N ASP A 302 15.98 10.06 15.76
CA ASP A 302 16.99 10.01 14.70
C ASP A 302 16.37 10.23 13.31
N LYS A 303 16.85 11.29 12.65
CA LYS A 303 16.31 11.83 11.39
C LYS A 303 17.00 11.27 10.15
N THR A 304 17.95 10.36 10.30
CA THR A 304 18.79 9.90 9.20
C THR A 304 18.20 8.66 8.53
N ASN A 305 17.62 8.89 7.34
CA ASN A 305 17.31 7.91 6.30
C ASN A 305 16.12 6.95 6.56
N ARG A 306 14.90 7.48 6.37
CA ARG A 306 13.62 6.77 6.56
C ARG A 306 13.00 6.25 5.25
N SER A 307 13.84 5.80 4.30
CA SER A 307 13.38 5.24 3.02
C SER A 307 12.70 3.86 3.17
N ASN A 308 12.92 3.18 4.30
CA ASN A 308 12.21 1.96 4.68
C ASN A 308 11.78 2.04 6.15
N LEU A 309 10.51 2.37 6.41
CA LEU A 309 10.00 2.57 7.77
C LEU A 309 10.08 1.30 8.63
N LEU A 310 10.10 0.12 8.01
CA LEU A 310 10.22 -1.16 8.73
C LEU A 310 11.64 -1.44 9.20
N SER A 311 12.65 -0.90 8.52
CA SER A 311 14.06 -1.02 8.95
C SER A 311 14.47 0.01 10.01
N VAL A 312 13.59 0.96 10.33
CA VAL A 312 13.82 2.05 11.31
C VAL A 312 13.18 1.73 12.67
N PHE A 313 12.53 0.56 12.79
CA PHE A 313 11.99 0.11 14.06
C PHE A 313 13.14 -0.20 15.03
N ASP A 314 13.40 0.72 15.96
CA ASP A 314 14.38 0.53 17.03
C ASP A 314 13.69 -0.11 18.21
N THR A 315 14.01 -1.37 18.44
CA THR A 315 13.40 -2.20 19.50
C THR A 315 13.96 -1.89 20.87
N ASN A 316 15.03 -1.10 20.96
CA ASN A 316 15.64 -0.69 22.23
C ASN A 316 15.04 0.61 22.77
N LYS A 317 14.13 1.27 22.03
CA LYS A 317 13.44 2.47 22.47
C LYS A 317 12.08 2.15 23.08
N GLU A 318 11.75 2.87 24.14
CA GLU A 318 10.39 2.94 24.66
C GLU A 318 9.59 3.93 23.82
N TYR A 319 8.37 3.54 23.45
CA TYR A 319 7.44 4.37 22.70
C TYR A 319 6.30 4.80 23.62
N ASP A 320 5.88 6.07 23.52
CA ASP A 320 4.64 6.54 24.12
C ASP A 320 3.47 6.05 23.23
N LEU A 321 3.03 4.82 23.49
CA LEU A 321 2.00 4.14 22.69
C LEU A 321 0.64 4.83 22.78
N LYS A 322 0.35 5.52 23.89
CA LYS A 322 -0.85 6.34 24.02
C LYS A 322 -0.84 7.48 23.00
N LEU A 323 0.29 8.18 22.90
CA LEU A 323 0.44 9.25 21.91
C LEU A 323 0.50 8.71 20.47
N VAL A 324 1.13 7.56 20.23
CA VAL A 324 1.08 6.86 18.92
C VAL A 324 -0.38 6.63 18.51
N GLY A 325 -1.18 6.05 19.41
CA GLY A 325 -2.58 5.73 19.17
C GLY A 325 -3.42 6.96 18.85
N ILE A 326 -3.34 8.01 19.69
CA ILE A 326 -4.07 9.27 19.48
C ILE A 326 -3.74 9.88 18.12
N ASN A 327 -2.45 9.99 17.79
CA ASN A 327 -2.02 10.61 16.53
C ASN A 327 -2.42 9.76 15.31
N TYR A 328 -2.31 8.43 15.42
CA TYR A 328 -2.72 7.51 14.36
C TYR A 328 -4.22 7.62 14.10
N VAL A 329 -5.06 7.47 15.13
CA VAL A 329 -6.52 7.54 15.02
C VAL A 329 -6.96 8.86 14.41
N GLN A 330 -6.37 9.98 14.84
CA GLN A 330 -6.66 11.30 14.26
C GLN A 330 -6.30 11.36 12.76
N ALA A 331 -5.12 10.87 12.38
CA ALA A 331 -4.65 10.90 10.99
C ALA A 331 -5.54 10.07 10.05
N VAL A 332 -5.96 8.88 10.48
CA VAL A 332 -6.79 8.00 9.66
C VAL A 332 -8.26 8.41 9.63
N ARG A 333 -8.77 9.08 10.69
CA ARG A 333 -10.12 9.66 10.71
C ARG A 333 -10.30 10.78 9.69
N ASP A 334 -9.29 11.65 9.54
CA ASP A 334 -9.27 12.69 8.51
C ASP A 334 -9.35 12.07 7.11
N ARG A 335 -8.57 11.01 6.86
CA ARG A 335 -8.59 10.26 5.57
C ARG A 335 -9.93 9.56 5.34
N ALA A 336 -10.54 9.06 6.40
CA ALA A 336 -11.85 8.42 6.39
C ALA A 336 -13.02 9.43 6.31
N LYS A 337 -12.74 10.74 6.23
CA LYS A 337 -13.77 11.80 6.20
C LYS A 337 -14.73 11.73 7.39
N GLY A 338 -14.19 11.42 8.56
CA GLY A 338 -14.95 11.32 9.81
C GLY A 338 -15.61 9.96 10.07
N LYS A 339 -15.65 9.06 9.07
CA LYS A 339 -16.10 7.67 9.22
C LYS A 339 -15.04 6.81 9.92
N ARG A 340 -15.43 5.60 10.31
CA ARG A 340 -14.51 4.59 10.83
C ARG A 340 -13.56 4.10 9.72
N SER A 341 -12.26 4.22 9.93
CA SER A 341 -11.27 3.85 8.92
C SER A 341 -11.05 2.33 8.87
N ILE A 342 -10.94 1.78 7.66
CA ILE A 342 -10.40 0.44 7.41
C ILE A 342 -8.95 0.60 6.95
N ASP A 343 -8.00 0.23 7.81
CA ASP A 343 -6.58 0.16 7.50
C ASP A 343 -6.23 -1.25 7.04
N LYS A 344 -6.04 -1.39 5.73
CA LYS A 344 -5.66 -2.64 5.08
C LYS A 344 -4.18 -2.60 4.75
N MET A 345 -3.34 -2.73 5.76
CA MET A 345 -1.90 -2.93 5.60
C MET A 345 -1.55 -4.37 6.03
N PRO A 346 -1.38 -5.32 5.08
CA PRO A 346 -1.19 -6.74 5.40
C PRO A 346 -0.04 -6.95 6.41
N PHE A 347 1.08 -6.26 6.19
CA PHE A 347 2.29 -6.32 7.03
C PHE A 347 2.13 -5.82 8.47
N ASN A 348 0.99 -5.24 8.84
CA ASN A 348 0.71 -4.87 10.23
C ASN A 348 0.66 -6.11 11.15
N PHE A 349 0.59 -7.34 10.61
CA PHE A 349 0.78 -8.57 11.38
C PHE A 349 2.08 -8.56 12.20
N ARG A 350 3.11 -7.83 11.76
CA ARG A 350 4.39 -7.69 12.49
C ARG A 350 4.24 -6.92 13.80
N PHE A 351 3.24 -6.03 13.91
CA PHE A 351 3.14 -5.02 14.96
C PHE A 351 1.88 -5.15 15.81
N LEU A 352 1.22 -6.32 15.83
CA LEU A 352 -0.07 -6.50 16.53
C LEU A 352 0.00 -6.09 18.00
N GLY A 353 1.03 -6.50 18.74
CA GLY A 353 1.21 -6.10 20.14
C GLY A 353 1.29 -4.58 20.33
N TYR A 354 1.93 -3.85 19.41
CA TYR A 354 1.96 -2.38 19.45
C TYR A 354 0.60 -1.76 19.10
N ILE A 355 -0.07 -2.30 18.09
CA ILE A 355 -1.38 -1.81 17.62
C ILE A 355 -2.41 -1.96 18.74
N VAL A 356 -2.50 -3.12 19.37
CA VAL A 356 -3.46 -3.38 20.45
C VAL A 356 -3.18 -2.48 21.65
N LYS A 357 -1.90 -2.29 22.03
CA LYS A 357 -1.55 -1.36 23.14
C LYS A 357 -1.85 0.10 22.82
N ALA A 358 -1.55 0.54 21.60
CA ALA A 358 -1.76 1.93 21.19
C ALA A 358 -3.25 2.24 20.96
N VAL A 359 -4.02 1.26 20.47
CA VAL A 359 -5.43 1.40 20.12
C VAL A 359 -6.24 0.21 20.67
N PRO A 360 -6.51 0.15 21.98
CA PRO A 360 -7.10 -1.01 22.65
C PRO A 360 -8.43 -1.49 22.07
N ASN A 361 -9.28 -0.55 21.64
CA ASN A 361 -10.61 -0.85 21.11
C ASN A 361 -10.64 -1.04 19.58
N CYS A 362 -9.49 -1.09 18.91
CA CYS A 362 -9.44 -1.41 17.48
C CYS A 362 -9.98 -2.82 17.22
N LYS A 363 -10.45 -3.07 16.01
CA LYS A 363 -10.84 -4.41 15.56
C LYS A 363 -9.79 -4.91 14.58
N ILE A 364 -9.28 -6.12 14.79
CA ILE A 364 -8.31 -6.74 13.91
C ILE A 364 -8.97 -7.92 13.23
N ILE A 365 -8.84 -8.00 11.91
CA ILE A 365 -9.21 -9.18 11.12
C ILE A 365 -7.95 -9.70 10.46
N HIS A 366 -7.57 -10.92 10.83
CA HIS A 366 -6.47 -11.64 10.22
C HIS A 366 -7.05 -12.60 9.18
N ILE A 367 -6.74 -12.36 7.91
CA ILE A 367 -7.19 -13.23 6.81
C ILE A 367 -6.08 -14.18 6.36
N LYS A 368 -6.37 -15.48 6.47
CA LYS A 368 -5.54 -16.61 6.06
C LYS A 368 -6.00 -17.11 4.69
N ARG A 369 -5.08 -17.70 3.94
CA ARG A 369 -5.33 -18.28 2.62
C ARG A 369 -4.28 -19.33 2.33
N GLN A 370 -4.63 -20.37 1.57
CA GLN A 370 -3.69 -21.44 1.19
C GLN A 370 -2.29 -20.90 0.85
N PRO A 371 -1.21 -21.39 1.50
CA PRO A 371 0.13 -20.80 1.38
C PRO A 371 0.63 -20.74 -0.06
N GLN A 372 0.43 -21.82 -0.82
CA GLN A 372 0.86 -21.93 -2.21
C GLN A 372 0.12 -20.92 -3.11
N ALA A 373 -1.16 -20.64 -2.84
CA ALA A 373 -1.93 -19.62 -3.55
C ALA A 373 -1.39 -18.21 -3.28
N VAL A 374 -1.04 -17.93 -2.02
CA VAL A 374 -0.42 -16.67 -1.60
C VAL A 374 0.95 -16.51 -2.25
N LEU A 375 1.83 -17.50 -2.10
CA LEU A 375 3.20 -17.44 -2.61
C LEU A 375 3.21 -17.32 -4.14
N LEU A 376 2.41 -18.10 -4.87
CA LEU A 376 2.31 -17.99 -6.32
C LEU A 376 1.85 -16.59 -6.72
N SER A 377 0.81 -16.06 -6.06
CA SER A 377 0.29 -14.75 -6.42
C SER A 377 1.29 -13.62 -6.16
N ASN A 378 2.19 -13.78 -5.18
CA ASN A 378 3.28 -12.84 -4.95
C ASN A 378 4.43 -13.04 -5.94
N TYR A 379 4.79 -14.28 -6.25
CA TYR A 379 5.84 -14.62 -7.22
C TYR A 379 5.49 -14.17 -8.65
N GLN A 380 4.19 -14.11 -8.98
CA GLN A 380 3.69 -13.58 -10.26
C GLN A 380 3.72 -12.04 -10.36
N GLN A 381 4.09 -11.35 -9.28
CA GLN A 381 3.90 -9.92 -9.17
C GLN A 381 5.20 -9.11 -9.28
N ASN A 382 5.18 -8.10 -10.13
CA ASN A 382 6.23 -7.09 -10.20
C ASN A 382 5.96 -5.96 -9.19
N TYR A 383 6.50 -6.09 -7.98
CA TYR A 383 6.47 -5.08 -6.93
C TYR A 383 7.43 -3.90 -7.18
N LYS A 384 7.01 -2.69 -6.84
CA LYS A 384 7.85 -1.47 -6.97
C LYS A 384 8.68 -1.20 -5.71
N ASP A 385 8.25 -1.72 -4.58
CA ASP A 385 8.86 -1.55 -3.27
C ASP A 385 9.84 -2.68 -2.92
N SER A 386 10.69 -2.43 -1.92
CA SER A 386 11.68 -3.39 -1.43
C SER A 386 11.14 -4.35 -0.36
N ILE A 387 9.95 -4.10 0.20
CA ILE A 387 9.38 -4.92 1.27
C ILE A 387 8.97 -6.31 0.76
N ASN A 388 8.66 -6.43 -0.53
CA ASN A 388 8.30 -7.70 -1.16
C ASN A 388 9.46 -8.42 -1.85
N LEU A 389 10.73 -8.08 -1.58
CA LEU A 389 11.88 -8.70 -2.27
C LEU A 389 11.96 -10.22 -2.09
N TRP A 390 11.44 -10.73 -0.97
CA TRP A 390 11.34 -12.18 -0.70
C TRP A 390 10.53 -12.94 -1.77
N SER A 391 9.63 -12.26 -2.49
CA SER A 391 8.73 -12.89 -3.47
C SER A 391 9.40 -13.19 -4.81
N TYR A 392 10.60 -12.68 -5.07
CA TYR A 392 11.31 -12.88 -6.34
C TYR A 392 12.22 -14.12 -6.36
N ASP A 393 12.23 -14.91 -5.27
CA ASP A 393 12.97 -16.17 -5.18
C ASP A 393 12.13 -17.21 -4.44
N LYS A 394 12.10 -18.44 -4.95
CA LYS A 394 11.20 -19.50 -4.46
C LYS A 394 11.54 -19.89 -3.03
N ASN A 395 12.83 -20.02 -2.71
CA ASN A 395 13.31 -20.39 -1.38
C ASN A 395 13.13 -19.25 -0.37
N SER A 396 13.39 -18.02 -0.81
CA SER A 396 13.17 -16.81 -0.02
C SER A 396 11.69 -16.64 0.35
N ALA A 397 10.79 -16.95 -0.58
CA ALA A 397 9.36 -16.91 -0.34
C ALA A 397 8.92 -17.89 0.75
N VAL A 398 9.47 -19.11 0.76
CA VAL A 398 9.23 -20.11 1.83
C VAL A 398 9.74 -19.60 3.18
N LYS A 399 10.98 -19.09 3.21
CA LYS A 399 11.59 -18.54 4.44
C LYS A 399 10.74 -17.41 5.02
N TYR A 400 10.26 -16.50 4.16
CA TYR A 400 9.42 -15.40 4.59
C TYR A 400 8.04 -15.88 5.08
N TYR A 401 7.43 -16.85 4.40
CA TYR A 401 6.13 -17.40 4.82
C TYR A 401 6.22 -18.08 6.19
N LYS A 402 7.26 -18.88 6.42
CA LYS A 402 7.50 -19.51 7.73
C LYS A 402 7.68 -18.47 8.83
N LEU A 403 8.45 -17.42 8.57
CA LEU A 403 8.58 -16.31 9.52
C LEU A 403 7.24 -15.60 9.78
N TYR A 404 6.39 -15.45 8.76
CA TYR A 404 5.03 -14.96 8.95
C TYR A 404 4.19 -15.88 9.85
N GLN A 405 4.29 -17.21 9.69
CA GLN A 405 3.66 -18.17 10.59
C GLN A 405 4.19 -18.01 12.02
N ASP A 406 5.51 -17.91 12.19
CA ASP A 406 6.13 -17.70 13.51
C ASP A 406 5.61 -16.41 14.20
N TYR A 407 5.39 -15.33 13.43
CA TYR A 407 4.76 -14.11 13.93
C TYR A 407 3.34 -14.36 14.43
N MET A 408 2.51 -15.03 13.62
CA MET A 408 1.11 -15.26 13.97
C MET A 408 0.96 -16.25 15.14
N GLU A 409 1.76 -17.32 15.15
CA GLU A 409 1.83 -18.26 16.27
C GLU A 409 2.23 -17.54 17.55
N TYR A 410 3.29 -16.72 17.50
CA TYR A 410 3.74 -15.93 18.63
C TYR A 410 2.64 -14.98 19.15
N TRP A 411 1.90 -14.33 18.26
CA TRP A 411 0.79 -13.45 18.65
C TRP A 411 -0.42 -14.20 19.20
N SER A 412 -0.70 -15.41 18.72
CA SER A 412 -1.80 -16.26 19.21
C SER A 412 -1.62 -16.67 20.68
N GLY A 413 -0.36 -16.71 21.16
CA GLY A 413 -0.03 -16.87 22.58
C GLY A 413 -0.54 -15.74 23.47
N PHE A 414 -0.89 -14.59 22.90
CA PHE A 414 -1.52 -13.48 23.61
C PHE A 414 -3.03 -13.49 23.37
N LYS A 415 -3.82 -13.28 24.43
CA LYS A 415 -5.28 -13.21 24.33
C LYS A 415 -5.72 -11.84 23.81
N PHE A 416 -5.69 -11.66 22.49
CA PHE A 416 -6.28 -10.48 21.84
C PHE A 416 -7.81 -10.64 21.72
N ASN A 417 -8.56 -10.08 22.67
CA ASN A 417 -10.03 -10.10 22.65
C ASN A 417 -10.66 -9.37 21.43
N ASN A 418 -9.84 -8.71 20.62
CA ASN A 418 -10.24 -7.86 19.51
C ASN A 418 -9.77 -8.36 18.13
N MET A 419 -9.25 -9.60 18.04
CA MET A 419 -8.82 -10.22 16.78
C MET A 419 -9.81 -11.30 16.33
N LEU A 420 -10.15 -11.31 15.04
CA LEU A 420 -10.92 -12.35 14.37
C LEU A 420 -10.07 -12.99 13.27
N GLU A 421 -10.00 -14.30 13.25
CA GLU A 421 -9.41 -15.05 12.14
C GLU A 421 -10.46 -15.37 11.07
N VAL A 422 -10.07 -15.23 9.80
CA VAL A 422 -10.92 -15.50 8.64
C VAL A 422 -10.14 -16.31 7.63
N ASP A 423 -10.66 -17.47 7.24
CA ASP A 423 -10.13 -18.24 6.12
C ASP A 423 -10.72 -17.73 4.79
N TYR A 424 -9.85 -17.43 3.84
CA TYR A 424 -10.24 -16.92 2.53
C TYR A 424 -11.10 -17.94 1.78
N GLU A 425 -10.76 -19.23 1.85
CA GLU A 425 -11.50 -20.31 1.23
C GLU A 425 -12.94 -20.40 1.78
N ASP A 426 -13.12 -20.18 3.09
CA ASP A 426 -14.45 -20.10 3.73
C ASP A 426 -15.20 -18.83 3.35
N LEU A 427 -14.50 -17.70 3.27
CA LEU A 427 -15.08 -16.44 2.80
C LEU A 427 -15.62 -16.55 1.37
N ILE A 428 -14.94 -17.31 0.50
CA ILE A 428 -15.38 -17.52 -0.89
C ILE A 428 -16.50 -18.56 -0.99
N SER A 429 -16.43 -19.65 -0.23
CA SER A 429 -17.43 -20.72 -0.27
C SER A 429 -18.73 -20.38 0.46
N ASN A 430 -18.65 -19.61 1.55
CA ASN A 430 -19.77 -19.25 2.42
C ASN A 430 -19.78 -17.73 2.73
N PRO A 431 -19.83 -16.84 1.72
CA PRO A 431 -19.63 -15.40 1.89
C PRO A 431 -20.66 -14.76 2.83
N GLU A 432 -21.91 -15.23 2.84
CA GLU A 432 -22.94 -14.71 3.75
C GLU A 432 -22.64 -15.01 5.21
N PHE A 433 -22.31 -16.26 5.54
CA PHE A 433 -22.01 -16.66 6.91
C PHE A 433 -20.76 -15.93 7.44
N VAL A 434 -19.66 -15.97 6.68
CA VAL A 434 -18.40 -15.36 7.10
C VAL A 434 -18.53 -13.84 7.19
N SER A 435 -19.23 -13.18 6.27
CA SER A 435 -19.45 -11.73 6.37
C SER A 435 -20.30 -11.32 7.57
N LYS A 436 -21.30 -12.12 7.98
CA LYS A 436 -22.05 -11.86 9.22
C LYS A 436 -21.15 -11.94 10.45
N LEU A 437 -20.24 -12.92 10.52
CA LEU A 437 -19.25 -13.01 11.60
C LEU A 437 -18.34 -11.78 11.65
N ILE A 438 -17.83 -11.35 10.49
CA ILE A 438 -16.99 -10.15 10.37
C ILE A 438 -17.73 -8.90 10.84
N TYR A 439 -18.97 -8.71 10.39
CA TYR A 439 -19.77 -7.54 10.74
C TYR A 439 -20.11 -7.51 12.22
N ASN A 440 -20.47 -8.66 12.81
CA ASN A 440 -20.68 -8.78 14.25
C ASN A 440 -19.41 -8.46 15.04
N HIS A 441 -18.25 -9.02 14.65
CA HIS A 441 -16.96 -8.69 15.27
C HIS A 441 -16.65 -7.20 15.22
N CYS A 442 -16.97 -6.56 14.10
CA CYS A 442 -16.77 -5.14 13.89
C CYS A 442 -17.84 -4.26 14.53
N ASN A 443 -18.90 -4.79 15.12
CA ASN A 443 -20.07 -4.03 15.58
C ASN A 443 -20.70 -3.17 14.45
N LEU A 444 -20.87 -3.77 13.26
CA LEU A 444 -21.49 -3.12 12.10
C LEU A 444 -22.82 -3.78 11.76
N GLU A 445 -23.77 -3.00 11.24
CA GLU A 445 -25.01 -3.55 10.69
C GLU A 445 -24.75 -4.26 9.37
N TRP A 446 -25.11 -5.54 9.29
CA TRP A 446 -24.95 -6.35 8.10
C TRP A 446 -26.09 -6.13 7.10
N SER A 447 -25.78 -6.11 5.80
CA SER A 447 -26.76 -6.05 4.72
C SER A 447 -26.42 -7.02 3.59
N THR A 448 -27.40 -7.36 2.75
CA THR A 448 -27.19 -8.25 1.59
C THR A 448 -26.27 -7.63 0.53
N GLU A 449 -26.05 -6.31 0.54
CA GLU A 449 -25.17 -5.61 -0.40
C GLU A 449 -23.70 -6.05 -0.26
N VAL A 450 -23.33 -6.56 0.92
CA VAL A 450 -21.98 -7.07 1.24
C VAL A 450 -21.57 -8.22 0.31
N LEU A 451 -22.54 -8.95 -0.23
CA LEU A 451 -22.32 -10.05 -1.18
C LEU A 451 -22.04 -9.58 -2.61
N SER A 452 -22.17 -8.29 -2.89
CA SER A 452 -21.89 -7.66 -4.19
C SER A 452 -20.86 -6.53 -4.08
N PRO A 453 -19.66 -6.77 -3.50
CA PRO A 453 -18.67 -5.71 -3.25
C PRO A 453 -18.11 -5.08 -4.54
N ASN A 454 -18.25 -5.77 -5.67
CA ASN A 454 -17.84 -5.32 -6.99
C ASN A 454 -18.68 -4.15 -7.54
N LYS A 455 -19.93 -3.99 -7.09
CA LYS A 455 -20.82 -2.89 -7.50
C LYS A 455 -20.36 -1.53 -6.96
N GLN A 456 -19.53 -1.51 -5.92
CA GLN A 456 -18.99 -0.27 -5.39
C GLN A 456 -17.93 0.32 -6.32
N ASN A 457 -18.09 1.59 -6.70
CA ASN A 457 -17.13 2.32 -7.51
C ASN A 457 -15.98 2.85 -6.63
N ILE A 458 -15.21 1.92 -6.05
CA ILE A 458 -14.04 2.24 -5.23
C ILE A 458 -12.80 2.24 -6.13
N HIS A 459 -12.04 3.33 -6.06
CA HIS A 459 -10.71 3.39 -6.65
C HIS A 459 -9.80 2.38 -5.96
N SER A 460 -9.26 1.43 -6.72
CA SER A 460 -8.26 0.51 -6.22
C SER A 460 -7.08 0.51 -7.17
N ALA A 461 -5.93 0.97 -6.68
CA ALA A 461 -4.65 0.84 -7.38
C ALA A 461 -3.81 -0.32 -6.83
N THR A 462 -4.41 -1.21 -6.04
CA THR A 462 -3.72 -2.45 -5.66
C THR A 462 -3.56 -3.30 -6.91
N GLN A 463 -2.53 -4.14 -6.95
CA GLN A 463 -2.35 -5.08 -8.06
C GLN A 463 -3.48 -6.15 -8.07
N SER A 464 -4.34 -6.18 -7.05
CA SER A 464 -5.57 -6.98 -6.99
C SER A 464 -6.79 -6.31 -7.62
N ALA A 465 -6.68 -5.05 -8.06
CA ALA A 465 -7.81 -4.24 -8.48
C ALA A 465 -8.62 -4.81 -9.66
N ALA A 466 -7.97 -5.50 -10.59
CA ALA A 466 -8.67 -6.17 -11.69
C ALA A 466 -9.49 -7.38 -11.20
N GLN A 467 -8.94 -8.17 -10.26
CA GLN A 467 -9.59 -9.36 -9.71
C GLN A 467 -10.84 -9.01 -8.90
N VAL A 468 -10.77 -7.94 -8.09
CA VAL A 468 -11.92 -7.56 -7.25
C VAL A 468 -13.03 -6.85 -8.04
N ARG A 469 -12.78 -6.37 -9.26
CA ARG A 469 -13.83 -5.77 -10.12
C ARG A 469 -14.83 -6.79 -10.65
N GLU A 470 -14.45 -8.06 -10.65
CA GLU A 470 -15.35 -9.16 -10.97
C GLU A 470 -16.19 -9.55 -9.75
N PRO A 471 -17.33 -10.25 -9.94
CA PRO A 471 -18.08 -10.88 -8.86
C PRO A 471 -17.19 -11.81 -8.02
N ILE A 472 -17.59 -12.15 -6.80
CA ILE A 472 -16.88 -13.17 -6.00
C ILE A 472 -16.82 -14.48 -6.81
N TYR A 473 -15.61 -14.95 -7.12
CA TYR A 473 -15.40 -16.12 -7.97
C TYR A 473 -14.37 -17.07 -7.34
N SER A 474 -14.56 -18.38 -7.56
CA SER A 474 -13.70 -19.44 -7.00
C SER A 474 -12.48 -19.77 -7.87
N SER A 475 -12.42 -19.31 -9.12
CA SER A 475 -11.38 -19.67 -10.08
C SER A 475 -9.95 -19.31 -9.63
N SER A 476 -9.77 -18.33 -8.74
CA SER A 476 -8.46 -18.01 -8.17
C SER A 476 -8.03 -18.92 -7.02
N VAL A 477 -8.94 -19.69 -6.42
CA VAL A 477 -8.65 -20.54 -5.24
C VAL A 477 -7.67 -21.65 -5.63
N TYR A 478 -7.91 -22.33 -6.74
CA TYR A 478 -7.14 -23.52 -7.17
C TYR A 478 -6.11 -23.23 -8.27
N LYS A 479 -5.93 -21.95 -8.67
CA LYS A 479 -4.98 -21.58 -9.73
C LYS A 479 -3.55 -22.06 -9.46
N TRP A 480 -3.16 -22.20 -8.19
CA TRP A 480 -1.81 -22.61 -7.80
C TRP A 480 -1.50 -24.09 -8.10
N GLU A 481 -2.51 -24.95 -8.16
CA GLU A 481 -2.32 -26.39 -8.34
C GLU A 481 -1.60 -26.72 -9.65
N ARG A 482 -1.99 -26.04 -10.75
CA ARG A 482 -1.35 -26.24 -12.07
C ARG A 482 0.13 -25.82 -12.10
N TYR A 483 0.55 -24.98 -11.14
CA TYR A 483 1.91 -24.48 -11.03
C TYR A 483 2.78 -25.34 -10.11
N MET A 484 2.20 -26.18 -9.26
CA MET A 484 2.93 -26.99 -8.28
C MET A 484 4.10 -27.80 -8.84
N PRO A 485 4.04 -28.40 -10.05
CA PRO A 485 5.19 -29.08 -10.62
C PRO A 485 6.46 -28.22 -10.73
N PHE A 486 6.34 -26.89 -10.68
CA PHE A 486 7.45 -25.94 -10.75
C PHE A 486 7.86 -25.36 -9.38
N PHE A 487 7.19 -25.73 -8.29
CA PHE A 487 7.39 -25.17 -6.94
C PHE A 487 7.49 -26.27 -5.87
N GLN A 488 8.40 -27.22 -6.06
CA GLN A 488 8.65 -28.30 -5.09
C GLN A 488 9.02 -27.77 -3.71
N GLU A 489 9.67 -26.61 -3.64
CA GLU A 489 10.12 -25.98 -2.39
C GLU A 489 8.92 -25.52 -1.52
N TRP A 490 7.74 -25.37 -2.13
CA TRP A 490 6.51 -24.94 -1.46
C TRP A 490 5.64 -26.12 -1.01
N GLU A 491 6.06 -27.35 -1.32
CA GLU A 491 5.41 -28.55 -0.82
C GLU A 491 5.50 -28.62 0.71
N GLY A 492 4.41 -29.07 1.35
CA GLY A 492 4.34 -29.22 2.80
C GLY A 492 4.03 -27.95 3.60
N LEU A 493 3.97 -26.76 2.97
CA LEU A 493 3.42 -25.57 3.63
C LEU A 493 1.92 -25.76 3.90
N LYS A 494 1.50 -25.55 5.15
CA LYS A 494 0.11 -25.66 5.61
C LYS A 494 -0.40 -24.32 6.12
N ASN A 495 -1.71 -24.11 6.05
CA ASN A 495 -2.38 -23.16 6.91
C ASN A 495 -2.48 -23.84 8.28
N GLU A 496 -1.72 -23.37 9.25
CA GLU A 496 -1.86 -23.76 10.65
C GLU A 496 -2.71 -22.72 11.39
#